data_AF-A0A2E9B6L6-F1
#
_entry.id   AF-A0A2E9B6L6-F1
#
_cell.length_a   1.000
_cell.length_b   1.000
_cell.length_c   1.000
_cell.angle_alpha   90.00
_cell.angle_beta   90.00
_cell.angle_gamma   90.00
#
_symmetry.space_group_name_H-M   'P 1'
#
loop_
_entity.id
_entity.type
_entity.pdbx_description
1 polymer ?
#
loop_
_entity_poly.entity_id
_entity_poly.type
_entity_poly.pdbx_seq_one_letter_code
_entity_poly.pdbx_strand_id
1 'polypeptide(L)'
;MKLASQIQSSIEILDQILLRHKPLPIAMKDWVSNNRYAGVRDRATIINILNAALRQKISSSYVMDSEDSRAIIIGSLIREFQFKISNLSKLFNNEKYAPESLSENELELLNSAKDRLSNANIFVKNDVPECTIDEYQRTFGDTLDAQLSFMSGMPDLDIRVNTLKSNLDKV
;
A
#
# COMPACT_ATOMS: atom_id res chain seq x y z
N MET A 1 -10.51 -2.89 16.12
CA MET A 1 -10.37 -1.44 15.88
C MET A 1 -11.31 -1.03 14.72
N LYS A 2 -11.59 0.26 14.51
CA LYS A 2 -12.28 0.73 13.29
C LYS A 2 -11.28 0.87 12.14
N LEU A 3 -11.73 0.78 10.88
CA LEU A 3 -10.85 0.95 9.73
C LEU A 3 -10.12 2.30 9.72
N ALA A 4 -10.80 3.39 10.07
CA ALA A 4 -10.17 4.71 10.19
C ALA A 4 -8.96 4.70 11.15
N SER A 5 -9.09 4.04 12.31
CA SER A 5 -7.98 3.90 13.26
C SER A 5 -6.85 2.98 12.78
N GLN A 6 -7.17 1.99 11.95
CA GLN A 6 -6.15 1.14 11.32
C GLN A 6 -5.39 1.93 10.24
N ILE A 7 -6.07 2.79 9.49
CA ILE A 7 -5.45 3.71 8.51
C ILE A 7 -4.51 4.69 9.23
N GLN A 8 -4.98 5.35 10.28
CA GLN A 8 -4.15 6.25 11.08
C GLN A 8 -2.89 5.54 11.61
N SER A 9 -3.06 4.35 12.18
CA SER A 9 -1.94 3.53 12.65
C SER A 9 -0.98 3.18 11.50
N SER A 10 -1.50 2.92 10.29
CA SER A 10 -0.67 2.61 9.12
C SER A 10 0.14 3.83 8.67
N ILE A 11 -0.41 5.04 8.74
CA ILE A 11 0.32 6.29 8.47
C ILE A 11 1.49 6.45 9.45
N GLU A 12 1.23 6.29 10.75
CA GLU A 12 2.26 6.41 11.80
C GLU A 12 3.35 5.35 11.67
N ILE A 13 2.99 4.09 11.37
CA ILE A 13 3.96 3.02 11.21
C ILE A 13 4.81 3.23 9.94
N LEU A 14 4.18 3.64 8.84
CA LEU A 14 4.91 3.92 7.60
C LEU A 14 5.91 5.06 7.79
N ASP A 15 5.53 6.09 8.55
CA ASP A 15 6.42 7.20 8.90
C ASP A 15 7.67 6.72 9.64
N GLN A 16 7.48 5.83 10.63
CA GLN A 16 8.62 5.21 11.34
C GLN A 16 9.49 4.34 10.42
N ILE A 17 8.89 3.63 9.46
CA ILE A 17 9.62 2.82 8.47
C ILE A 17 10.47 3.71 7.58
N LEU A 18 9.90 4.80 7.05
CA LEU A 18 10.58 5.72 6.14
C LEU A 18 11.67 6.52 6.84
N LEU A 19 11.41 7.04 8.05
CA LEU A 19 12.38 7.83 8.82
C LEU A 19 13.53 7.01 9.38
N ARG A 20 13.27 5.76 9.81
CA ARG A 20 14.27 4.91 10.49
C ARG A 20 14.83 3.81 9.61
N HIS A 21 14.39 3.72 8.35
CA HIS A 21 14.73 2.66 7.40
C HIS A 21 14.57 1.25 8.00
N LYS A 22 13.54 1.06 8.81
CA LYS A 22 13.27 -0.21 9.49
C LYS A 22 12.43 -1.14 8.61
N PRO A 23 12.78 -2.43 8.51
CA PRO A 23 11.91 -3.42 7.87
C PRO A 23 10.52 -3.50 8.51
N LEU A 24 9.49 -3.68 7.69
CA LEU A 24 8.08 -3.77 8.12
C LEU A 24 7.85 -4.75 9.30
N PRO A 25 8.39 -5.99 9.31
CA PRO A 25 8.16 -6.91 10.44
C PRO A 25 8.68 -6.38 11.78
N ILE A 26 9.78 -5.63 11.75
CA ILE A 26 10.38 -5.03 12.96
C ILE A 26 9.53 -3.85 13.43
N ALA A 27 9.16 -2.95 12.52
CA ALA A 27 8.27 -1.82 12.84
C ALA A 27 6.92 -2.29 13.41
N MET A 28 6.34 -3.35 12.82
CA MET A 28 5.11 -3.97 13.33
C MET A 28 5.28 -4.57 14.71
N LYS A 29 6.40 -5.25 15.00
CA LYS A 29 6.66 -5.82 16.33
C LYS A 29 6.75 -4.73 17.40
N ASP A 30 7.46 -3.65 17.10
CA ASP A 30 7.59 -2.48 17.98
C ASP A 30 6.21 -1.85 18.24
N TRP A 31 5.42 -1.62 17.19
CA TRP A 31 4.08 -1.05 17.31
C TRP A 31 3.11 -1.95 18.09
N VAL A 32 3.06 -3.25 17.82
CA VAL A 32 2.17 -4.20 18.50
C VAL A 32 2.46 -4.29 20.00
N SER A 33 3.74 -4.16 20.39
CA SER A 33 4.15 -4.21 21.80
C SER A 33 3.54 -3.06 22.61
N ASN A 34 3.35 -1.91 21.97
CA ASN A 34 2.72 -0.71 22.51
C ASN A 34 1.19 -0.68 22.29
N ASN A 35 0.64 -1.50 21.38
CA ASN A 35 -0.77 -1.52 20.99
C ASN A 35 -1.41 -2.90 21.23
N ARG A 36 -1.37 -3.37 22.48
CA ARG A 36 -1.83 -4.72 22.89
C ARG A 36 -3.31 -5.00 22.61
N TYR A 37 -4.12 -3.95 22.45
CA TYR A 37 -5.54 -4.04 22.12
C TYR A 37 -5.81 -4.41 20.65
N ALA A 38 -4.80 -4.29 19.76
CA ALA A 38 -4.94 -4.66 18.36
C ALA A 38 -5.07 -6.17 18.21
N GLY A 39 -6.24 -6.63 17.77
CA GLY A 39 -6.49 -8.04 17.51
C GLY A 39 -5.71 -8.58 16.31
N VAL A 40 -5.76 -9.89 16.08
CA VAL A 40 -5.10 -10.52 14.92
C VAL A 40 -5.61 -9.94 13.59
N ARG A 41 -6.92 -9.70 13.49
CA ARG A 41 -7.55 -9.08 12.30
C ARG A 41 -7.10 -7.63 12.09
N ASP A 42 -6.98 -6.86 13.17
CA ASP A 42 -6.51 -5.47 13.09
C ASP A 42 -5.06 -5.44 12.57
N ARG A 43 -4.19 -6.28 13.12
CA ARG A 43 -2.80 -6.41 12.69
C ARG A 43 -2.69 -6.83 11.24
N ALA A 44 -3.47 -7.83 10.81
CA ALA A 44 -3.49 -8.28 9.42
C ALA A 44 -3.91 -7.15 8.47
N THR A 45 -4.94 -6.37 8.84
CA THR A 45 -5.40 -5.23 8.02
C THR A 45 -4.31 -4.18 7.87
N ILE A 46 -3.66 -3.79 8.98
CA ILE A 46 -2.56 -2.82 8.97
C ILE A 46 -1.39 -3.34 8.12
N ILE A 47 -1.00 -4.60 8.27
CA ILE A 47 0.07 -5.22 7.47
C ILE A 47 -0.27 -5.20 5.98
N ASN A 48 -1.51 -5.47 5.60
CA ASN A 48 -1.93 -5.44 4.20
C ASN A 48 -1.86 -4.02 3.63
N ILE A 49 -2.34 -3.01 4.37
CA ILE A 49 -2.24 -1.60 3.97
C ILE A 49 -0.78 -1.19 3.81
N LEU A 50 0.08 -1.51 4.78
CA LEU A 50 1.50 -1.16 4.74
C LEU A 50 2.25 -1.84 3.59
N ASN A 51 1.98 -3.12 3.31
CA ASN A 51 2.59 -3.80 2.17
C ASN A 51 2.12 -3.20 0.83
N ALA A 52 0.84 -2.87 0.70
CA ALA A 52 0.33 -2.18 -0.48
C ALA A 52 1.02 -0.81 -0.65
N ALA A 53 1.13 -0.02 0.42
CA ALA A 53 1.79 1.27 0.43
C ALA A 53 3.28 1.19 0.06
N LEU A 54 4.02 0.22 0.59
CA LEU A 54 5.44 0.03 0.26
C LEU A 54 5.64 -0.46 -1.17
N ARG A 55 4.76 -1.35 -1.65
CA ARG A 55 4.81 -1.84 -3.03
C ARG A 55 4.42 -0.78 -4.04
N GLN A 56 3.49 0.10 -3.67
CA GLN A 56 2.96 1.15 -4.55
C GLN A 56 3.49 2.54 -4.21
N LYS A 57 4.68 2.62 -3.61
CA LYS A 57 5.20 3.86 -3.04
C LYS A 57 5.38 4.95 -4.11
N ILE A 58 6.02 4.63 -5.23
CA ILE A 58 6.46 5.60 -6.24
C ILE A 58 5.23 6.22 -6.91
N SER A 59 4.32 5.39 -7.38
CA SER A 59 3.07 5.82 -8.01
C SER A 59 2.15 6.56 -7.04
N SER A 60 2.03 6.10 -5.79
CA SER A 60 1.18 6.75 -4.78
C SER A 60 1.71 8.14 -4.44
N SER A 61 3.03 8.28 -4.29
CA SER A 61 3.67 9.57 -4.12
C SER A 61 3.51 10.47 -5.33
N TYR A 62 3.61 9.92 -6.55
CA TYR A 62 3.46 10.67 -7.79
C TYR A 62 2.03 11.22 -7.99
N VAL A 63 1.00 10.42 -7.70
CA VAL A 63 -0.41 10.88 -7.86
C VAL A 63 -0.82 11.84 -6.76
N MET A 64 -0.25 11.72 -5.56
CA MET A 64 -0.52 12.61 -4.43
C MET A 64 0.48 13.76 -4.30
N ASP A 65 1.42 13.90 -5.23
CA ASP A 65 2.42 14.97 -5.29
C ASP A 65 3.20 15.15 -3.97
N SER A 66 3.43 14.05 -3.23
CA SER A 66 4.10 14.07 -1.93
C SER A 66 4.69 12.70 -1.59
N GLU A 67 5.86 12.71 -0.95
CA GLU A 67 6.52 11.51 -0.43
C GLU A 67 6.15 11.19 1.03
N ASP A 68 5.23 11.97 1.62
CA ASP A 68 4.80 11.77 2.99
C ASP A 68 4.03 10.45 3.16
N SER A 69 4.16 9.84 4.33
CA SER A 69 3.48 8.58 4.68
C SER A 69 1.97 8.65 4.47
N ARG A 70 1.36 9.81 4.75
CA ARG A 70 -0.07 10.04 4.52
C ARG A 70 -0.43 9.97 3.04
N ALA A 71 0.33 10.66 2.19
CA ALA A 71 0.13 10.68 0.74
C ALA A 71 0.26 9.27 0.15
N ILE A 72 1.27 8.52 0.56
CA ILE A 72 1.48 7.13 0.12
C ILE A 72 0.31 6.23 0.53
N ILE A 73 -0.17 6.35 1.77
CA ILE A 73 -1.32 5.57 2.26
C ILE A 73 -2.59 5.93 1.49
N ILE A 74 -2.86 7.22 1.27
CA ILE A 74 -4.03 7.66 0.49
C ILE A 74 -3.97 7.11 -0.94
N GLY A 75 -2.83 7.24 -1.62
CA GLY A 75 -2.64 6.74 -2.99
C GLY A 75 -2.86 5.23 -3.09
N SER A 76 -2.29 4.45 -2.16
CA SER A 76 -2.44 2.98 -2.15
C SER A 76 -3.87 2.53 -1.83
N LEU A 77 -4.62 3.25 -0.97
CA LEU A 77 -6.04 2.95 -0.70
C LEU A 77 -6.92 3.09 -1.95
N ILE A 78 -6.60 4.03 -2.85
CA ILE A 78 -7.31 4.21 -4.11
C ILE A 78 -6.83 3.20 -5.16
N ARG A 79 -5.53 2.99 -5.29
CA ARG A 79 -4.96 2.14 -6.35
C ARG A 79 -5.16 0.65 -6.08
N GLU A 80 -4.73 0.18 -4.92
CA GLU A 80 -4.77 -1.25 -4.57
C GLU A 80 -6.16 -1.67 -4.11
N PHE A 81 -6.73 -0.91 -3.18
CA PHE A 81 -7.98 -1.28 -2.52
C PHE A 81 -9.23 -0.69 -3.19
N GLN A 82 -9.05 0.08 -4.27
CA GLN A 82 -10.14 0.63 -5.10
C GLN A 82 -11.20 1.40 -4.31
N PHE A 83 -10.79 2.11 -3.25
CA PHE A 83 -11.70 2.96 -2.50
C PHE A 83 -12.27 4.05 -3.41
N LYS A 84 -13.57 4.35 -3.24
CA LYS A 84 -14.16 5.58 -3.80
C LYS A 84 -13.73 6.75 -2.93
N ILE A 85 -13.44 7.91 -3.55
CA ILE A 85 -13.08 9.14 -2.83
C ILE A 85 -14.11 9.46 -1.73
N SER A 86 -15.41 9.32 -2.02
CA SER A 86 -16.48 9.55 -1.05
C SER A 86 -16.48 8.60 0.16
N ASN A 87 -15.97 7.37 0.00
CA ASN A 87 -15.77 6.45 1.12
C ASN A 87 -14.51 6.81 1.91
N LEU A 88 -13.46 7.25 1.22
CA LEU A 88 -12.21 7.70 1.84
C LEU A 88 -12.46 8.93 2.73
N SER A 89 -13.21 9.93 2.24
CA SER A 89 -13.60 11.11 3.03
C SER A 89 -14.37 10.78 4.31
N LYS A 90 -15.05 9.64 4.39
CA LYS A 90 -15.71 9.20 5.64
C LYS A 90 -14.74 8.60 6.65
N LEU A 91 -13.61 8.07 6.19
CA LEU A 91 -12.57 7.48 7.02
C LEU A 91 -11.55 8.52 7.50
N PHE A 92 -11.33 9.57 6.71
CA PHE A 92 -10.54 10.75 7.02
C PHE A 92 -11.48 11.85 7.51
N ASN A 93 -11.78 11.85 8.81
CA ASN A 93 -12.88 12.64 9.37
C ASN A 93 -12.54 13.35 10.69
N ASN A 94 -11.27 13.41 11.10
CA ASN A 94 -10.81 14.00 12.37
C ASN A 94 -11.43 13.39 13.64
N GLU A 95 -12.15 12.26 13.56
CA GLU A 95 -12.65 11.61 14.78
C GLU A 95 -11.49 11.08 15.63
N LYS A 96 -11.79 10.76 16.89
CA LYS A 96 -10.80 10.17 17.80
C LYS A 96 -10.15 8.92 17.18
N TYR A 97 -8.83 8.95 17.06
CA TYR A 97 -7.99 7.91 16.43
C TYR A 97 -8.14 7.77 14.91
N ALA A 98 -8.93 8.59 14.24
CA ALA A 98 -9.02 8.63 12.78
C ALA A 98 -7.99 9.64 12.23
N PRO A 99 -7.57 9.48 10.96
CA PRO A 99 -6.71 10.46 10.32
C PRO A 99 -7.43 11.78 10.09
N GLU A 100 -6.61 12.82 9.91
CA GLU A 100 -7.15 14.15 9.65
C GLU A 100 -7.98 14.18 8.37
N SER A 101 -9.00 15.03 8.31
CA SER A 101 -9.86 15.14 7.13
C SER A 101 -9.06 15.42 5.86
N LEU A 102 -9.53 14.92 4.72
CA LEU A 102 -8.88 15.19 3.44
C LEU A 102 -8.92 16.70 3.15
N SER A 103 -7.78 17.26 2.77
CA SER A 103 -7.69 18.64 2.30
C SER A 103 -8.26 18.80 0.89
N GLU A 104 -8.57 20.03 0.50
CA GLU A 104 -9.03 20.35 -0.86
C GLU A 104 -8.01 19.92 -1.92
N ASN A 105 -6.72 20.18 -1.67
CA ASN A 105 -5.62 19.77 -2.54
C ASN A 105 -5.54 18.24 -2.70
N GLU A 106 -5.69 17.47 -1.59
CA GLU A 106 -5.73 16.01 -1.66
C GLU A 106 -6.91 15.52 -2.51
N LEU A 107 -8.09 16.15 -2.39
CA LEU A 107 -9.25 15.79 -3.20
C LEU A 107 -9.04 16.09 -4.69
N GLU A 108 -8.42 17.21 -5.04
CA GLU A 108 -8.10 17.55 -6.44
C GLU A 108 -7.11 16.56 -7.05
N LEU A 109 -6.05 16.21 -6.32
CA LEU A 109 -5.08 15.21 -6.72
C LEU A 109 -5.73 13.83 -6.90
N LEU A 110 -6.60 13.43 -5.99
CA LEU A 110 -7.34 12.18 -6.08
C LEU A 110 -8.26 12.11 -7.31
N ASN A 111 -8.92 13.20 -7.67
CA ASN A 111 -9.78 13.25 -8.86
C ASN A 111 -8.97 13.15 -10.16
N SER A 112 -7.74 13.66 -10.19
CA SER A 112 -6.85 13.62 -11.35
C SER A 112 -5.88 12.43 -11.34
N ALA A 113 -5.88 11.59 -10.29
CA ALA A 113 -4.89 10.54 -10.08
C ALA A 113 -4.78 9.54 -11.24
N LYS A 114 -5.91 9.14 -11.84
CA LYS A 114 -5.94 8.21 -12.97
C LYS A 114 -5.25 8.81 -14.20
N ASP A 115 -5.56 10.07 -14.51
CA ASP A 115 -5.00 10.76 -15.67
C ASP A 115 -3.51 11.05 -15.45
N ARG A 116 -3.12 11.50 -14.25
CA ARG A 116 -1.71 11.66 -13.85
C ARG A 116 -0.94 10.36 -14.07
N LEU A 117 -1.42 9.24 -13.52
CA LEU A 117 -0.72 7.96 -13.60
C LEU A 117 -0.63 7.43 -15.04
N SER A 118 -1.67 7.63 -15.86
CA SER A 118 -1.66 7.19 -17.27
C SER A 118 -0.52 7.82 -18.09
N ASN A 119 -0.19 9.08 -17.77
CA ASN A 119 0.86 9.88 -18.42
C ASN A 119 2.24 9.74 -17.76
N ALA A 120 2.35 8.99 -16.66
CA ALA A 120 3.61 8.84 -15.93
C ALA A 120 4.63 7.99 -16.70
N ASN A 121 5.90 8.04 -16.28
CA ASN A 121 6.92 7.14 -16.79
C ASN A 121 6.65 5.68 -16.36
N ILE A 122 7.18 4.71 -17.10
CA ILE A 122 6.93 3.28 -16.85
C ILE A 122 7.37 2.84 -15.45
N PHE A 123 8.48 3.37 -14.94
CA PHE A 123 8.97 3.05 -13.60
C PHE A 123 8.05 3.57 -12.50
N VAL A 124 7.38 4.70 -12.74
CA VAL A 124 6.38 5.26 -11.83
C VAL A 124 5.11 4.41 -11.86
N LYS A 125 4.57 4.12 -13.05
CA LYS A 125 3.34 3.32 -13.20
C LYS A 125 3.44 1.97 -12.52
N ASN A 126 4.61 1.36 -12.63
CA ASN A 126 4.86 0.02 -12.18
C ASN A 126 5.67 -0.06 -10.89
N ASP A 127 5.84 1.05 -10.16
CA ASP A 127 6.46 1.06 -8.84
C ASP A 127 7.82 0.36 -8.73
N VAL A 128 8.65 0.54 -9.75
CA VAL A 128 10.04 0.04 -9.77
C VAL A 128 11.03 1.20 -9.81
N PRO A 129 12.26 1.02 -9.27
CA PRO A 129 13.29 2.03 -9.40
C PRO A 129 13.61 2.32 -10.87
N GLU A 130 13.84 3.58 -11.22
CA GLU A 130 14.14 3.98 -12.61
C GLU A 130 15.37 3.24 -13.18
N CYS A 131 16.40 3.05 -12.36
CA CYS A 131 17.65 2.41 -12.77
C CYS A 131 17.50 0.92 -13.14
N THR A 132 16.39 0.26 -12.82
CA THR A 132 16.18 -1.17 -13.13
C THR A 132 15.41 -1.38 -14.42
N ILE A 133 14.90 -0.31 -15.07
CA ILE A 133 14.07 -0.43 -16.26
C ILE A 133 14.78 -1.13 -17.41
N ASP A 134 16.06 -0.83 -17.66
CA ASP A 134 16.81 -1.45 -18.75
C ASP A 134 17.02 -2.96 -18.56
N GLU A 135 17.14 -3.41 -17.31
CA GLU A 135 17.25 -4.84 -16.97
C GLU A 135 15.91 -5.56 -17.13
N TYR A 136 14.82 -4.92 -16.68
CA TYR A 136 13.48 -5.46 -16.89
C TYR A 136 13.10 -5.48 -18.37
N GLN A 137 13.46 -4.46 -19.15
CA GLN A 137 13.23 -4.41 -20.59
C GLN A 137 13.96 -5.54 -21.32
N ARG A 138 15.21 -5.85 -20.92
CA ARG A 138 15.96 -7.00 -21.43
C ARG A 138 15.31 -8.35 -21.09
N THR A 139 14.64 -8.44 -19.95
CA THR A 139 14.03 -9.68 -19.45
C THR A 139 12.63 -9.92 -20.03
N PHE A 140 11.77 -8.90 -20.02
CA PHE A 140 10.34 -9.02 -20.34
C PHE A 140 9.98 -8.55 -21.76
N GLY A 141 10.88 -7.84 -22.45
CA GLY A 141 10.66 -7.39 -23.82
C GLY A 141 9.36 -6.59 -23.96
N ASP A 142 8.53 -6.98 -24.91
CA ASP A 142 7.24 -6.32 -25.22
C ASP A 142 6.20 -6.47 -24.10
N THR A 143 6.40 -7.41 -23.17
CA THR A 143 5.47 -7.65 -22.05
C THR A 143 5.83 -6.89 -20.77
N LEU A 144 6.84 -6.02 -20.83
CA LEU A 144 7.39 -5.30 -19.69
C LEU A 144 6.32 -4.66 -18.79
N ASP A 145 5.44 -3.84 -19.37
CA ASP A 145 4.43 -3.10 -18.61
C ASP A 145 3.44 -4.03 -17.92
N ALA A 146 2.96 -5.06 -18.62
CA ALA A 146 2.02 -6.04 -18.06
C ALA A 146 2.65 -6.85 -16.90
N GLN A 147 3.91 -7.28 -17.06
CA GLN A 147 4.61 -8.05 -16.03
C GLN A 147 4.88 -7.22 -14.78
N LEU A 148 5.41 -6.00 -14.96
CA LEU A 148 5.70 -5.15 -13.81
C LEU A 148 4.41 -4.67 -13.12
N SER A 149 3.36 -4.35 -13.87
CA SER A 149 2.07 -3.99 -13.29
C SER A 149 1.50 -5.11 -12.44
N PHE A 150 1.67 -6.37 -12.85
CA PHE A 150 1.25 -7.52 -12.06
C PHE A 150 2.08 -7.69 -10.78
N MET A 151 3.40 -7.53 -10.89
CA MET A 151 4.32 -7.62 -9.74
C MET A 151 4.09 -6.52 -8.68
N SER A 152 3.51 -5.39 -9.08
CA SER A 152 3.27 -4.23 -8.21
C SER A 152 1.90 -4.23 -7.51
N GLY A 153 1.10 -5.28 -7.73
CA GLY A 153 -0.14 -5.55 -6.99
C GLY A 153 0.06 -6.44 -5.75
N MET A 154 -1.00 -6.68 -4.98
CA MET A 154 -0.96 -7.64 -3.88
C MET A 154 -0.72 -9.08 -4.39
N PRO A 155 0.21 -9.84 -3.79
CA PRO A 155 0.49 -11.21 -4.21
C PRO A 155 -0.64 -12.14 -3.79
N ASP A 156 -0.83 -13.19 -4.58
CA ASP A 156 -1.70 -14.31 -4.24
C ASP A 156 -1.14 -15.13 -3.07
N LEU A 157 -2.04 -15.88 -2.40
CA LEU A 157 -1.66 -16.78 -1.32
C LEU A 157 -1.36 -18.18 -1.86
N ASP A 158 -0.07 -18.51 -1.96
CA ASP A 158 0.38 -19.86 -2.29
C ASP A 158 0.51 -20.74 -1.05
N ILE A 159 -0.18 -21.88 -1.04
CA ILE A 159 -0.11 -22.88 0.05
C ILE A 159 0.36 -24.22 -0.50
N ARG A 160 1.35 -24.83 0.15
CA ARG A 160 1.80 -26.18 -0.17
C ARG A 160 1.27 -27.19 0.84
N VAL A 161 0.47 -28.15 0.38
CA VAL A 161 0.00 -29.27 1.20
C VAL A 161 1.15 -30.25 1.49
N ASN A 162 1.33 -30.62 2.75
CA ASN A 162 2.24 -31.69 3.13
C ASN A 162 1.60 -33.05 2.85
N THR A 163 1.98 -33.67 1.73
CA THR A 163 1.43 -34.94 1.24
C THR A 163 1.74 -36.15 2.14
N LEU A 164 2.70 -36.04 3.07
CA LEU A 164 2.94 -37.07 4.09
C LEU A 164 1.87 -37.09 5.20
N LYS A 165 1.07 -36.02 5.32
CA LYS A 165 0.08 -35.85 6.41
C LYS A 165 -1.36 -35.63 5.91
N SER A 166 -1.55 -35.17 4.68
CA SER A 166 -2.87 -34.86 4.12
C SER A 166 -2.85 -34.88 2.58
N ASN A 167 -3.99 -34.59 1.94
CA ASN A 167 -4.13 -34.37 0.50
C ASN A 167 -4.82 -33.02 0.23
N LEU A 168 -4.91 -32.64 -1.06
CA LEU A 168 -5.46 -31.35 -1.50
C LEU A 168 -6.95 -31.20 -1.15
N ASP A 169 -7.75 -32.24 -1.34
CA ASP A 169 -9.21 -32.17 -1.10
C ASP A 169 -9.57 -31.91 0.37
N LYS A 170 -8.64 -32.15 1.30
CA LYS A 170 -8.85 -32.03 2.74
C LYS A 170 -8.34 -30.70 3.33
N VAL A 171 -7.47 -29.97 2.64
CA VAL A 171 -6.80 -28.74 3.13
C VAL A 171 -7.31 -27.53 2.39
#